data_AF-A0A5D2G075-F1
#
_entry.id   AF-A0A5D2G075-F1
#
_cell.length_a   1.000
_cell.length_b   1.000
_cell.length_c   1.000
_cell.angle_alpha   90.00
_cell.angle_beta   90.00
_cell.angle_gamma   90.00
#
_symmetry.space_group_name_H-M   'P 1'
#
loop_
_entity.id
_entity.type
_entity.pdbx_description
1 polymer ?
#
loop_
_entity_poly.entity_id
_entity_poly.type
_entity_poly.pdbx_seq_one_letter_code
_entity_poly.pdbx_strand_id
1 'polypeptide(L)'
;MVSLRRRKLLGLCSGQLIKRRKRHRRKHVQNQEPCLMRGVYFKNMKWQAAIKVDKKQIHLGTVGSQEEAARLYDRAAFMCGREPNFELSEEEKQELRNFKWDEFLAYTRHSITNKKSKRRLGIRPQKSSEPAIENGQ
;
A
#
# COMPACT_ATOMS: atom_id res chain seq x y z
N MET A 1 -56.19 -6.86 45.81
CA MET A 1 -55.45 -6.75 44.55
C MET A 1 -54.10 -7.45 44.70
N VAL A 2 -53.96 -8.66 44.15
CA VAL A 2 -52.68 -9.37 43.89
C VAL A 2 -53.07 -10.58 43.03
N SER A 3 -52.82 -10.52 41.73
CA SER A 3 -51.60 -10.99 41.08
C SER A 3 -51.86 -12.29 40.32
N LEU A 4 -52.10 -12.09 39.03
CA LEU A 4 -51.90 -13.04 37.95
C LEU A 4 -50.51 -13.70 38.07
N ARG A 5 -50.39 -15.00 37.84
CA ARG A 5 -49.51 -15.52 36.78
C ARG A 5 -49.67 -17.03 36.53
N ARG A 6 -49.95 -17.26 35.25
CA ARG A 6 -50.19 -18.51 34.54
C ARG A 6 -48.99 -19.45 34.56
N ARG A 7 -49.34 -20.73 34.48
CA ARG A 7 -48.49 -21.90 34.29
C ARG A 7 -47.62 -21.80 33.04
N LYS A 8 -46.45 -22.37 33.22
CA LYS A 8 -45.36 -22.71 32.30
C LYS A 8 -45.87 -23.63 31.18
N LEU A 9 -45.50 -23.36 29.94
CA LEU A 9 -45.42 -24.36 28.88
C LEU A 9 -44.26 -24.02 27.93
N LEU A 10 -43.66 -25.09 27.47
CA LEU A 10 -42.32 -25.25 26.90
C LEU A 10 -42.19 -24.62 25.51
N GLY A 11 -41.12 -23.87 25.29
CA GLY A 11 -40.65 -23.46 23.97
C GLY A 11 -39.30 -24.12 23.67
N LEU A 12 -39.33 -25.20 22.89
CA LEU A 12 -38.16 -25.81 22.26
C LEU A 12 -37.75 -24.92 21.07
N CYS A 13 -36.68 -24.13 21.22
CA CYS A 13 -35.98 -23.53 20.09
C CYS A 13 -34.54 -24.06 20.12
N SER A 14 -34.23 -24.91 19.14
CA SER A 14 -32.93 -25.47 18.86
C SER A 14 -31.91 -24.35 18.61
N GLY A 15 -31.17 -23.98 19.66
CA GLY A 15 -30.04 -23.07 19.57
C GLY A 15 -28.87 -23.76 18.87
N GLN A 16 -28.80 -23.64 17.54
CA GLN A 16 -27.52 -23.79 16.84
C GLN A 16 -26.61 -22.65 17.30
N LEU A 17 -25.81 -22.92 18.31
CA LEU A 17 -24.74 -22.04 18.76
C LEU A 17 -23.81 -21.80 17.56
N ILE A 18 -23.94 -20.64 16.93
CA ILE A 18 -23.02 -20.16 15.90
C ILE A 18 -21.62 -20.22 16.51
N LYS A 19 -20.83 -21.23 16.13
CA LYS A 19 -19.43 -21.35 16.52
C LYS A 19 -18.71 -20.14 15.93
N ARG A 20 -18.61 -19.05 16.69
CA ARG A 20 -17.75 -17.91 16.36
C ARG A 20 -16.33 -18.45 16.24
N ARG A 21 -15.87 -18.64 15.01
CA ARG A 21 -14.47 -18.96 14.72
C ARG A 21 -13.64 -17.89 15.42
N LYS A 22 -12.88 -18.26 16.46
CA LYS A 22 -11.97 -17.35 17.15
C LYS A 22 -11.06 -16.76 16.08
N ARG A 23 -11.28 -15.49 15.74
CA ARG A 23 -10.30 -14.73 14.96
C ARG A 23 -9.04 -14.78 15.80
N HIS A 24 -8.03 -15.50 15.32
CA HIS A 24 -6.67 -15.30 15.79
C HIS A 24 -6.42 -13.80 15.70
N ARG A 25 -6.40 -13.13 16.86
CA ARG A 25 -5.94 -11.75 16.98
C ARG A 25 -4.55 -11.77 16.36
N ARG A 26 -4.38 -11.16 15.18
CA ARG A 26 -3.06 -11.01 14.55
C ARG A 26 -2.17 -10.38 15.62
N LYS A 27 -1.14 -11.11 16.03
CA LYS A 27 -0.17 -10.62 16.99
C LYS A 27 0.38 -9.32 16.41
N HIS A 28 0.26 -8.24 17.18
CA HIS A 28 0.93 -6.99 16.88
C HIS A 28 2.43 -7.31 16.92
N VAL A 29 3.06 -7.37 15.75
CA VAL A 29 4.52 -7.41 15.63
C VAL A 29 4.99 -6.03 16.07
N GLN A 30 5.28 -5.90 17.37
CA GLN A 30 6.18 -4.85 17.85
C GLN A 30 7.52 -5.08 17.14
N ASN A 31 8.17 -4.01 16.68
CA ASN A 31 9.37 -3.98 15.83
C ASN A 31 9.14 -3.83 14.32
N GLN A 32 8.16 -3.01 13.93
CA GLN A 32 8.40 -2.16 12.77
C GLN A 32 8.46 -0.76 13.31
N GLU A 33 9.60 -0.10 13.17
CA GLU A 33 9.64 1.36 13.34
C GLU A 33 8.43 1.96 12.61
N PRO A 34 7.79 3.00 13.17
CA PRO A 34 6.67 3.64 12.50
C PRO A 34 7.10 3.98 11.08
N CYS A 35 6.48 3.35 10.07
CA CYS A 35 6.67 3.77 8.70
C CYS A 35 6.20 5.23 8.66
N LEU A 36 7.14 6.17 8.62
CA LEU A 36 6.84 7.60 8.74
C LEU A 36 5.98 8.11 7.57
N MET A 37 5.93 7.34 6.49
CA MET A 37 5.40 7.78 5.20
C MET A 37 4.07 7.11 4.89
N ARG A 38 3.12 7.92 4.40
CA ARG A 38 1.75 7.48 4.13
C ARG A 38 1.72 6.42 3.03
N GLY A 39 0.96 5.36 3.27
CA GLY A 39 0.74 4.28 2.29
C GLY A 39 1.96 3.41 2.01
N VAL A 40 3.02 3.54 2.81
CA VAL A 40 4.22 2.71 2.75
C VAL A 40 4.20 1.71 3.91
N TYR A 41 4.56 0.46 3.61
CA TYR A 41 4.56 -0.64 4.55
C TYR A 41 5.87 -1.42 4.43
N PHE A 42 6.52 -1.71 5.55
CA PHE A 42 7.64 -2.64 5.55
C PHE A 42 7.11 -4.07 5.70
N LYS A 43 7.41 -4.97 4.77
CA LYS A 43 6.99 -6.38 4.88
C LYS A 43 7.95 -7.30 4.15
N ASN A 44 8.34 -8.39 4.82
CA ASN A 44 9.31 -9.38 4.32
C ASN A 44 10.64 -8.73 3.92
N MET A 45 11.20 -7.85 4.75
CA MET A 45 12.44 -7.11 4.49
C MET A 45 12.39 -6.24 3.21
N LYS A 46 11.19 -5.84 2.78
CA LYS A 46 10.99 -5.02 1.59
C LYS A 46 9.97 -3.93 1.86
N TRP A 47 10.18 -2.78 1.25
CA TRP A 47 9.25 -1.66 1.31
C TRP A 47 8.16 -1.84 0.25
N GLN A 48 6.91 -1.63 0.64
CA GLN A 48 5.73 -1.86 -0.19
C GLN A 48 4.85 -0.62 -0.17
N ALA A 49 4.42 -0.17 -1.34
CA ALA A 49 3.49 0.94 -1.47
C ALA A 49 2.10 0.40 -1.82
N ALA A 50 1.07 0.88 -1.12
CA ALA A 50 -0.31 0.53 -1.41
C ALA A 50 -1.24 1.72 -1.12
N ILE A 51 -2.31 1.82 -1.91
CA ILE A 51 -3.30 2.90 -1.82
C ILE A 51 -4.71 2.31 -1.70
N LYS A 52 -5.60 2.99 -0.97
CA LYS A 52 -7.00 2.59 -0.82
C LYS A 52 -7.88 3.40 -1.76
N VAL A 53 -8.51 2.78 -2.75
CA VAL A 53 -9.42 3.43 -3.72
C VAL A 53 -10.75 2.69 -3.68
N ASP A 54 -11.87 3.40 -3.52
CA ASP A 54 -13.22 2.82 -3.46
C ASP A 54 -13.37 1.63 -2.49
N LYS A 55 -12.81 1.79 -1.29
CA LYS A 55 -12.77 0.76 -0.21
C LYS A 55 -11.91 -0.46 -0.54
N LYS A 56 -11.33 -0.56 -1.75
CA LYS A 56 -10.38 -1.59 -2.15
C LYS A 56 -8.95 -1.14 -1.88
N GLN A 57 -8.11 -2.06 -1.40
CA GLN A 57 -6.67 -1.80 -1.24
C GLN A 57 -5.95 -2.29 -2.50
N ILE A 58 -5.25 -1.38 -3.16
CA ILE A 58 -4.50 -1.64 -4.39
C ILE A 58 -3.02 -1.64 -4.04
N HIS A 59 -2.34 -2.75 -4.33
CA HIS A 59 -0.89 -2.85 -4.22
C HIS A 59 -0.24 -2.17 -5.42
N LEU A 60 0.55 -1.13 -5.17
CA LEU A 60 1.24 -0.36 -6.20
C LEU A 60 2.56 -1.05 -6.56
N GLY A 61 3.35 -1.44 -5.55
CA GLY A 61 4.66 -1.99 -5.82
C GLY A 61 5.45 -2.43 -4.59
N THR A 62 6.55 -3.15 -4.86
CA THR A 62 7.53 -3.59 -3.86
C THR A 62 8.92 -3.13 -4.29
N VAL A 63 9.58 -2.35 -3.44
CA VAL A 63 10.87 -1.70 -3.71
C VAL A 63 11.86 -1.96 -2.57
N GLY A 64 13.12 -1.55 -2.78
CA GLY A 64 14.21 -1.76 -1.82
C GLY A 64 14.35 -0.65 -0.77
N SER A 65 13.78 0.53 -1.04
CA SER A 65 13.94 1.73 -0.20
C SER A 65 12.59 2.35 0.14
N GLN A 66 12.50 3.00 1.30
CA GLN A 66 11.28 3.60 1.81
C GLN A 66 10.84 4.80 0.95
N GLU A 67 11.82 5.61 0.52
CA GLU A 67 11.61 6.84 -0.24
C GLU A 67 11.09 6.53 -1.66
N GLU A 68 11.60 5.46 -2.28
CA GLU A 68 11.11 4.98 -3.58
C GLU A 68 9.64 4.50 -3.46
N ALA A 69 9.29 3.87 -2.32
CA ALA A 69 7.91 3.43 -2.07
C ALA A 69 6.98 4.63 -1.87
N ALA A 70 7.43 5.65 -1.12
CA ALA A 70 6.66 6.86 -0.88
C ALA A 70 6.43 7.64 -2.18
N ARG A 71 7.47 7.83 -3.01
CA ARG A 71 7.30 8.45 -4.33
C ARG A 71 6.30 7.71 -5.21
N LEU A 72 6.28 6.38 -5.16
CA LEU A 72 5.29 5.59 -5.89
C LEU A 72 3.87 5.82 -5.36
N TYR A 73 3.72 5.94 -4.04
CA TYR A 73 2.46 6.30 -3.42
C TYR A 73 2.02 7.70 -3.81
N ASP A 74 2.92 8.68 -3.87
CA ASP A 74 2.61 10.08 -4.15
C ASP A 74 2.03 10.26 -5.56
N ARG A 75 2.60 9.58 -6.55
CA ARG A 75 2.04 9.54 -7.92
C ARG A 75 0.60 9.00 -7.93
N ALA A 76 0.36 7.93 -7.17
CA ALA A 76 -0.97 7.34 -7.03
C ALA A 76 -1.94 8.24 -6.23
N ALA A 77 -1.44 8.93 -5.21
CA ALA A 77 -2.19 9.87 -4.40
C ALA A 77 -2.64 11.07 -5.23
N PHE A 78 -1.76 11.61 -6.08
CA PHE A 78 -2.08 12.69 -7.01
C PHE A 78 -3.23 12.33 -7.95
N MET A 79 -3.16 11.16 -8.60
CA MET A 79 -4.26 10.69 -9.47
C MET A 79 -5.58 10.46 -8.71
N CYS A 80 -5.50 10.12 -7.42
CA CYS A 80 -6.67 9.98 -6.54
C CYS A 80 -7.16 11.31 -5.94
N GLY A 81 -6.54 12.44 -6.26
CA GLY A 81 -6.86 13.75 -5.67
C GLY A 81 -6.53 13.83 -4.17
N ARG A 82 -5.51 13.12 -3.72
CA ARG A 82 -5.03 13.11 -2.32
C ARG A 82 -3.71 13.83 -2.19
N GLU A 83 -3.44 14.27 -0.96
CA GLU A 83 -2.18 14.89 -0.59
C GLU A 83 -1.01 13.88 -0.67
N PRO A 84 0.02 14.16 -1.50
CA PRO A 84 1.24 13.39 -1.57
C PRO A 84 2.14 13.68 -0.35
N ASN A 85 3.09 12.79 -0.06
CA ASN A 85 4.10 12.98 0.99
C ASN A 85 5.22 13.94 0.52
N PHE A 86 5.55 13.94 -0.77
CA PHE A 86 6.52 14.83 -1.39
C PHE A 86 5.90 15.71 -2.46
N GLU A 87 6.55 16.84 -2.74
CA GLU A 87 6.24 17.67 -3.88
C GLU A 87 6.65 16.95 -5.17
N LEU A 88 5.66 16.60 -5.99
CA LEU A 88 5.89 16.06 -7.33
C LEU A 88 6.34 17.19 -8.27
N SER A 89 7.30 16.90 -9.16
CA SER A 89 7.67 17.84 -10.23
C SER A 89 6.44 18.14 -11.10
N GLU A 90 6.36 19.34 -11.67
CA GLU A 90 5.25 19.70 -12.56
C GLU A 90 5.19 18.78 -13.80
N GLU A 91 6.34 18.28 -14.23
CA GLU A 91 6.47 17.28 -15.30
C GLU A 91 5.76 15.97 -14.92
N GLU A 92 6.03 15.43 -13.73
CA GLU A 92 5.39 14.20 -13.24
C GLU A 92 3.88 14.39 -13.09
N LYS A 93 3.44 15.56 -12.61
CA LYS A 93 2.02 15.89 -12.53
C LYS A 93 1.38 15.94 -13.91
N GLN A 94 2.07 16.50 -14.91
CA GLN A 94 1.57 16.58 -16.28
C GLN A 94 1.46 15.20 -16.93
N GLU A 95 2.45 14.34 -16.71
CA GLU A 95 2.37 12.93 -17.12
C GLU A 95 1.16 12.25 -16.47
N LEU A 96 1.02 12.35 -15.15
CA LEU A 96 -0.07 11.71 -14.41
C LEU A 96 -1.47 12.24 -14.79
N ARG A 97 -1.58 13.50 -15.23
CA ARG A 97 -2.82 14.07 -15.78
C ARG A 97 -3.21 13.42 -17.11
N ASN A 98 -2.22 13.02 -17.91
CA ASN A 98 -2.46 12.38 -19.21
C ASN A 98 -2.69 10.86 -19.10
N PHE A 99 -2.29 10.23 -17.99
CA PHE A 99 -2.48 8.79 -17.77
C PHE A 99 -3.85 8.44 -17.18
N LYS A 100 -4.42 7.33 -17.65
CA LYS A 100 -5.55 6.67 -16.97
C LYS A 100 -5.06 5.84 -15.78
N TRP A 101 -5.89 5.69 -14.75
CA TRP A 101 -5.55 4.92 -13.55
C TRP A 101 -5.09 3.49 -13.84
N ASP A 102 -5.80 2.77 -14.71
CA ASP A 102 -5.45 1.38 -15.06
C ASP A 102 -4.12 1.29 -15.83
N GLU A 103 -3.85 2.27 -16.69
CA GLU A 103 -2.60 2.37 -17.44
C GLU A 103 -1.42 2.68 -16.52
N PHE A 104 -1.60 3.60 -15.56
CA PHE A 104 -0.62 3.88 -14.52
C PHE A 104 -0.30 2.62 -13.69
N LEU A 105 -1.31 1.84 -13.31
CA LEU A 105 -1.09 0.59 -12.59
C LEU A 105 -0.35 -0.45 -13.45
N ALA A 106 -0.68 -0.56 -14.73
CA ALA A 106 0.00 -1.45 -15.66
C ALA A 106 1.48 -1.05 -15.84
N TYR A 107 1.74 0.24 -16.09
CA TYR A 107 3.07 0.82 -16.22
C TYR A 107 3.90 0.58 -14.95
N THR A 108 3.34 0.88 -13.78
CA THR A 108 3.99 0.67 -12.48
C THR A 108 4.37 -0.80 -12.27
N ARG A 109 3.43 -1.71 -12.52
CA ARG A 109 3.67 -3.16 -12.38
C ARG A 109 4.74 -3.64 -13.36
N HIS A 110 4.70 -3.16 -14.61
CA HIS A 110 5.66 -3.51 -15.64
C HIS A 110 7.08 -3.01 -15.30
N SER A 111 7.20 -1.78 -14.79
CA SER A 111 8.48 -1.21 -14.35
C SER A 111 9.14 -2.10 -13.28
N ILE A 112 8.36 -2.61 -12.33
CA ILE A 112 8.85 -3.47 -11.25
C ILE A 112 9.24 -4.88 -11.76
N THR A 113 8.44 -5.48 -12.64
CA THR A 113 8.77 -6.81 -13.21
C THR A 113 9.98 -6.75 -14.13
N ASN A 114 10.13 -5.68 -14.92
CA ASN A 114 11.30 -5.45 -15.77
C ASN A 114 12.57 -5.18 -14.92
N LYS A 115 12.45 -4.41 -13.83
CA LYS A 115 13.56 -4.24 -12.87
C LYS A 115 13.99 -5.57 -12.24
N LYS A 116 13.04 -6.51 -12.06
CA LYS A 116 13.32 -7.87 -11.58
C LYS A 116 14.03 -8.73 -12.65
N SER A 117 13.66 -8.64 -13.92
CA SER A 117 14.34 -9.37 -15.00
C SER A 117 15.76 -8.83 -15.25
N LYS A 118 15.95 -7.51 -15.31
CA LYS A 118 17.29 -6.89 -15.47
C LYS A 118 18.27 -7.25 -14.34
N ARG A 119 17.80 -7.30 -13.08
CA ARG A 119 18.62 -7.77 -11.94
C ARG A 119 19.02 -9.23 -12.07
N ARG A 120 18.16 -10.09 -12.63
CA ARG A 120 18.50 -11.50 -12.89
C ARG A 120 19.48 -11.67 -14.05
N LEU A 121 19.48 -10.75 -15.00
CA LEU A 121 20.40 -10.72 -16.13
C LEU A 121 21.74 -10.03 -15.80
N GLY A 122 21.98 -9.63 -14.54
CA GLY A 122 23.26 -9.05 -14.12
C GLY A 122 23.56 -7.64 -14.67
N ILE A 123 22.60 -6.98 -15.33
CA ILE A 123 22.78 -5.64 -15.90
C ILE A 123 22.65 -4.62 -14.76
N ARG A 124 23.79 -4.27 -14.17
CA ARG A 124 23.94 -3.22 -13.15
C ARG A 124 23.65 -1.87 -13.80
N PRO A 125 22.72 -1.03 -13.28
CA PRO A 125 22.56 0.34 -13.77
C PRO A 125 23.88 1.09 -13.54
N GLN A 126 24.54 1.48 -14.63
CA GLN A 126 25.66 2.41 -14.59
C GLN A 126 25.11 3.73 -14.01
N LYS A 127 25.57 4.11 -12.82
CA LYS A 127 25.40 5.49 -12.33
C LYS A 127 26.10 6.38 -13.35
N SER A 128 25.34 7.21 -14.06
CA SER A 128 25.89 8.28 -14.88
C SER A 128 26.77 9.15 -13.98
N SER A 129 28.06 9.09 -14.24
CA SER A 129 29.08 9.98 -13.69
C SER A 129 28.69 11.43 -13.93
N GLU A 130 28.64 12.21 -12.85
CA GLU A 130 28.72 13.68 -12.92
C GLU A 130 30.03 14.08 -13.61
N PRO A 131 30.03 14.88 -14.70
CA PRO A 131 31.22 15.61 -15.08
C PRO A 131 31.35 16.85 -14.19
N ALA A 132 32.52 16.95 -13.57
CA ALA A 132 32.95 18.00 -12.66
C ALA A 132 32.73 19.41 -13.23
N ILE A 133 32.19 20.30 -12.41
CA ILE A 133 32.33 21.75 -12.62
C ILE A 133 33.76 22.10 -12.24
N GLU A 134 34.61 22.30 -13.23
CA GLU A 134 35.92 22.94 -13.10
C GLU A 134 35.69 24.43 -12.84
N ASN A 135 35.88 24.85 -11.58
CA ASN A 135 36.11 26.26 -11.25
C ASN A 135 37.61 26.44 -11.07
N GLY A 136 38.23 27.23 -11.97
CA GLY A 136 39.65 27.53 -11.93
C GLY A 136 39.96 28.89 -12.54
N GLN A 137 39.95 29.91 -11.66
CA GLN A 137 40.59 31.25 -11.70
C GLN A 137 40.22 32.24 -12.82
#